data_AF-F4H235-F1
#
_entry.id   AF-F4H235-F1
#
_cell.length_a   1.000
_cell.length_b   1.000
_cell.length_c   1.000
_cell.angle_alpha   90.00
_cell.angle_beta   90.00
_cell.angle_gamma   90.00
#
_symmetry.space_group_name_H-M   'P 1'
#
loop_
_entity.id
_entity.type
_entity.pdbx_description
1 polymer ?
#
loop_
_entity_poly.entity_id
_entity_poly.type
_entity_poly.pdbx_seq_one_letter_code
_entity_poly.pdbx_strand_id
1 'polypeptide(L)' 'MVVRPQWEWQFEGAAGVVLERPVSPVFTTQFDAEQWLGETWRALAGQGVRAVRLLHEGAQATPTLTLPAA' A
#
# COMPACT_ATOMS: atom_id res chain seq x y z
N MET A 1 23.28 -11.02 -6.76
CA MET A 1 21.87 -10.80 -7.17
C MET A 1 21.28 -9.84 -6.17
N VAL A 2 20.93 -8.62 -6.59
CA VAL A 2 20.21 -7.69 -5.71
C VAL A 2 18.80 -8.23 -5.57
N VAL A 3 18.42 -8.65 -4.37
CA VAL A 3 17.01 -8.85 -4.03
C VAL A 3 16.38 -7.47 -4.10
N ARG A 4 15.62 -7.24 -5.16
CA ARG A 4 14.83 -6.03 -5.33
C ARG A 4 13.53 -6.27 -4.56
N PRO A 5 13.09 -5.33 -3.71
CA PRO A 5 11.77 -5.44 -3.10
C PRO A 5 10.74 -5.59 -4.22
N GLN A 6 10.03 -6.73 -4.21
CA GLN A 6 9.18 -7.09 -5.35
C GLN A 6 7.82 -6.45 -5.23
N TRP A 7 7.22 -6.35 -4.05
CA TRP A 7 5.88 -5.77 -3.89
C TRP A 7 5.78 -4.94 -2.62
N GLU A 8 5.27 -3.71 -2.72
CA GLU A 8 5.06 -2.82 -1.58
C GLU A 8 3.84 -1.92 -1.82
N TRP A 9 3.21 -1.45 -0.75
CA TRP A 9 2.11 -0.49 -0.83
C TRP A 9 2.60 0.92 -0.54
N GLN A 10 2.37 1.81 -1.49
CA GLN A 10 2.46 3.25 -1.26
C GLN A 10 1.12 3.76 -0.76
N PHE A 11 1.14 4.58 0.28
CA PHE A 11 -0.06 5.15 0.89
C PHE A 11 -0.18 6.64 0.61
N GLU A 12 -1.41 7.10 0.48
CA GLU A 12 -1.76 8.49 0.25
C GLU A 12 -2.82 8.93 1.24
N GLY A 13 -2.65 10.13 1.80
CA GLY A 13 -3.59 10.73 2.72
C GLY A 13 -4.75 11.42 2.02
N ALA A 14 -5.65 12.01 2.80
CA ALA A 14 -6.85 12.70 2.29
C ALA A 14 -6.56 13.88 1.36
N ALA A 15 -5.37 14.48 1.45
CA ALA A 15 -4.96 15.59 0.59
C ALA A 15 -4.29 15.13 -0.72
N GLY A 16 -4.30 13.82 -1.03
CA GLY A 16 -3.56 13.28 -2.19
C GLY A 16 -2.05 13.33 -2.00
N VAL A 17 -1.60 13.48 -0.75
CA VAL A 17 -0.17 13.50 -0.40
C VAL A 17 0.30 12.09 -0.09
N VAL A 18 1.43 11.69 -0.66
CA VAL A 18 2.09 10.43 -0.30
C VAL A 18 2.51 10.51 1.16
N LEU A 19 2.08 9.51 1.92
CA LEU A 19 2.40 9.38 3.32
C LEU A 19 3.69 8.56 3.46
N GLU A 20 4.68 9.12 4.15
CA GLU A 20 5.89 8.37 4.54
C GLU A 20 5.61 7.34 5.63
N ARG A 21 4.49 7.51 6.36
CA ARG A 21 4.02 6.57 7.38
C ARG A 21 2.49 6.47 7.37
N PRO A 22 1.93 5.28 7.63
CA PRO A 22 2.60 4.00 7.93
C PRO A 22 3.44 3.47 6.74
N VAL A 23 4.38 2.55 6.98
CA VAL A 23 5.18 1.93 5.91
C VAL A 23 4.65 0.51 5.70
N SER A 24 4.45 0.11 4.45
CA SER A 24 4.03 -1.27 4.17
C SER A 24 5.21 -2.23 4.34
N PRO A 25 4.95 -3.50 4.70
CA PRO A 25 5.94 -4.55 4.50
C PRO A 25 6.25 -4.72 3.02
N VAL A 26 7.37 -5.41 2.73
CA VAL A 26 7.69 -5.89 1.39
C VAL A 26 7.16 -7.31 1.26
N PHE A 27 6.49 -7.59 0.14
CA PHE A 27 5.92 -8.89 -0.18
C PHE A 27 6.65 -9.54 -1.36
N THR A 28 6.60 -10.86 -1.42
CA THR A 28 7.15 -11.67 -2.52
C THR A 28 6.11 -11.91 -3.62
N THR A 29 4.82 -11.84 -3.30
CA THR A 29 3.72 -12.01 -4.25
C THR A 29 2.70 -10.89 -4.15
N GLN A 30 2.01 -10.61 -5.25
CA GLN A 30 0.85 -9.72 -5.27
C GLN A 30 -0.23 -10.19 -4.29
N PHE A 31 -0.50 -11.50 -4.26
CA PHE A 31 -1.55 -12.07 -3.44
C PHE A 31 -1.33 -11.80 -1.95
N ASP A 32 -0.11 -12.02 -1.43
CA ASP A 32 0.23 -11.69 -0.04
C ASP A 32 0.04 -10.19 0.26
N ALA A 33 0.43 -9.32 -0.68
CA ALA A 33 0.23 -7.89 -0.53
C ALA A 33 -1.25 -7.50 -0.45
N GLU A 34 -2.09 -8.08 -1.30
CA GLU A 34 -3.54 -7.87 -1.33
C GLU A 34 -4.24 -8.42 -0.07
N GLN A 35 -3.85 -9.61 0.38
CA GLN A 35 -4.35 -10.19 1.62
C GLN A 35 -4.02 -9.29 2.82
N TRP A 36 -2.77 -8.85 2.93
CA TRP A 36 -2.35 -7.94 4.01
C TRP A 36 -3.12 -6.62 4.02
N LEU A 37 -3.35 -6.03 2.83
CA LEU A 37 -4.17 -4.82 2.72
C LEU A 37 -5.60 -5.06 3.20
N GLY A 38 -6.20 -6.21 2.83
CA GLY A 38 -7.54 -6.61 3.27
C GLY A 38 -7.68 -6.76 4.78
N GLU A 39 -6.59 -7.10 5.49
CA GLU A 39 -6.56 -7.18 6.95
C GLU A 39 -6.25 -5.83 7.61
N THR A 40 -5.38 -5.02 7.00
CA THR A 40 -4.82 -3.81 7.62
C THR A 40 -5.56 -2.51 7.21
N TRP A 41 -6.41 -2.52 6.17
CA TRP A 41 -7.04 -1.30 5.65
C TRP A 41 -7.79 -0.47 6.71
N ARG A 42 -8.43 -1.09 7.69
CA ARG A 42 -9.14 -0.36 8.77
C ARG A 42 -8.18 0.44 9.63
N ALA A 43 -7.05 -0.16 9.97
CA ALA A 43 -5.99 0.52 10.72
C ALA A 43 -5.40 1.65 9.87
N LEU A 44 -5.12 1.41 8.59
CA LEU A 44 -4.63 2.44 7.65
C LEU A 44 -5.60 3.61 7.54
N ALA A 45 -6.89 3.35 7.36
CA ALA A 45 -7.93 4.37 7.32
C ALA A 45 -7.99 5.19 8.62
N GLY A 46 -7.85 4.52 9.78
CA GLY A 46 -7.74 5.19 11.08
C GLY A 46 -6.47 6.04 11.25
N GLN A 47 -5.39 5.72 10.53
CA GLN A 47 -4.17 6.53 10.46
C GLN A 47 -4.26 7.68 9.43
N GLY A 48 -5.41 7.84 8.76
CA GLY A 48 -5.63 8.91 7.78
C GLY A 48 -5.26 8.55 6.34
N VAL A 49 -4.92 7.28 6.06
CA VAL A 49 -4.72 6.77 4.71
C VAL A 49 -6.06 6.74 3.97
N ARG A 50 -6.09 7.27 2.74
CA ARG A 50 -7.27 7.32 1.87
C ARG A 50 -7.09 6.60 0.55
N ALA A 51 -5.88 6.54 0.05
CA ALA A 51 -5.57 5.80 -1.17
C ALA A 51 -4.33 4.95 -0.95
N VAL A 52 -4.28 3.80 -1.63
CA VAL A 52 -3.16 2.88 -1.60
C VAL A 52 -2.84 2.42 -3.01
N ARG A 53 -1.55 2.26 -3.33
CA ARG A 53 -1.07 1.86 -4.65
C ARG A 53 -0.08 0.71 -4.49
N LEU A 54 -0.29 -0.37 -5.23
CA LEU A 54 0.65 -1.47 -5.22
C LEU A 54 1.80 -1.16 -6.18
N LEU A 55 3.01 -1.13 -5.66
CA LEU A 55 4.23 -0.98 -6.43
C LEU A 55 4.90 -2.34 -6.57
N HIS A 56 5.26 -2.70 -7.80
CA HIS A 56 6.13 -3.82 -8.13
C HIS A 56 7.49 -3.29 -8.58
N GLU A 57 8.54 -3.57 -7.81
CA GLU A 57 9.90 -3.06 -8.07
C GLU A 57 9.96 -1.52 -8.31
N GLY A 58 9.13 -0.76 -7.59
CA GLY A 58 9.03 0.70 -7.70
C GLY A 58 8.14 1.21 -8.85
N ALA A 59 7.53 0.32 -9.64
CA ALA A 59 6.55 0.67 -10.67
C ALA A 59 5.12 0.32 -10.22
N GLN A 60 4.14 1.18 -10.50
CA GLN A 60 2.76 0.88 -10.14
C GLN A 60 2.23 -0.34 -10.92
N ALA A 61 1.85 -1.39 -10.20
CA ALA A 61 1.38 -2.65 -10.77
C ALA A 61 -0.14 -2.72 -10.92
N THR A 62 -0.89 -2.11 -9.98
CA THR A 62 -2.35 -2.10 -9.98
C THR A 62 -2.91 -0.68 -9.91
N PRO A 63 -4.19 -0.46 -10.26
CA PRO A 63 -4.84 0.82 -10.06
C PRO A 63 -4.84 1.24 -8.58
N THR A 64 -4.80 2.54 -8.33
CA THR A 64 -4.96 3.09 -6.99
C THR A 64 -6.28 2.64 -6.39
N LEU A 65 -6.22 2.04 -5.20
CA LEU A 65 -7.38 1.61 -4.43
C LEU A 65 -7.71 2.68 -3.39
N THR A 66 -8.97 3.10 -3.34
CA THR A 66 -9.43 4.06 -2.33
C THR A 66 -9.93 3.30 -1.11
N LEU A 67 -9.40 3.63 0.06
CA LEU A 67 -9.88 3.08 1.32
C LEU A 67 -11.13 3.85 1.78
N PRO A 68 -12.18 3.15 2.23
CA PRO A 68 -13.33 3.82 2.82
C PRO A 68 -12.91 4.52 4.12
N ALA A 69 -13.65 5.56 4.49
CA ALA A 69 -13.52 6.11 5.82
C ALA A 69 -13.93 5.05 6.86
N ALA A 70 -13.04 4.77 7.80
CA ALA A 70 -13.37 4.01 9.01
C ALA A 70 -14.37 4.77 9.86
#